data_AF-A0A1C6KSA6-F1
#
_entry.id   AF-A0A1C6KSA6-F1
#
_cell.length_a   1.000
_cell.length_b   1.000
_cell.length_c   1.000
_cell.angle_alpha   90.00
_cell.angle_beta   90.00
_cell.angle_gamma   90.00
#
_symmetry.space_group_name_H-M   'P 1'
#
loop_
_entity.id
_entity.type
_entity.pdbx_description
1 polymer ?
#
loop_
_entity_poly.entity_id
_entity_poly.type
_entity_poly.pdbx_seq_one_letter_code
_entity_poly.pdbx_strand_id
1 'polypeptide(L)'
;MVYVSDEPKEVIIKGHIKKGRIYRSLSAEYGCSIRVISDWVGKFRKECQENQYKKENLGLMEENRKLKGDLDETRKEAEFLKKWRHSLRRRAERNTGSSICMGRNSG
;
A
#
# COMPACT_ATOMS: atom_id res chain seq x y z
N MET A 1 -5.68 28.02 -36.01
CA MET A 1 -5.65 27.17 -34.79
C MET A 1 -4.26 26.59 -34.69
N VAL A 2 -3.37 27.21 -33.92
CA VAL A 2 -1.95 26.82 -33.86
C VAL A 2 -1.81 25.63 -32.92
N TYR A 3 -1.45 24.47 -33.45
CA TYR A 3 -1.06 23.30 -32.68
C TYR A 3 0.28 23.62 -32.01
N VAL A 4 0.23 24.00 -30.73
CA VAL A 4 1.44 24.07 -29.91
C VAL A 4 1.77 22.64 -29.49
N SER A 5 2.83 22.11 -30.11
CA SER A 5 3.50 20.85 -29.78
C SER A 5 3.61 20.64 -28.26
N ASP A 6 3.60 19.40 -27.78
CA ASP A 6 3.68 19.08 -26.35
C ASP A 6 5.03 19.48 -25.71
N GLU A 7 6.10 19.61 -26.50
CA GLU A 7 7.45 19.94 -26.02
C GLU A 7 7.56 21.28 -25.25
N PRO A 8 6.98 22.42 -25.68
CA PRO A 8 6.98 23.66 -24.89
C PRO A 8 6.11 23.61 -23.63
N LYS A 9 5.14 22.70 -23.51
CA LYS A 9 4.18 22.69 -22.38
C LYS A 9 4.86 22.28 -21.08
N GLU A 10 5.66 21.22 -21.12
CA GLU A 10 6.38 20.73 -19.94
C GLU A 10 7.40 21.75 -19.43
N VAL A 11 8.09 22.45 -20.34
CA VAL A 11 9.07 23.49 -20.00
C VAL A 11 8.40 24.65 -19.27
N ILE A 12 7.22 25.08 -19.73
CA ILE A 12 6.44 26.17 -19.12
C ILE A 12 5.92 25.77 -17.74
N ILE A 13 5.31 24.57 -17.62
CA ILE A 13 4.80 24.05 -16.35
C ILE A 13 5.94 23.91 -15.33
N LYS A 14 7.07 23.33 -15.74
CA LYS A 14 8.27 23.15 -14.91
C LYS A 14 8.90 24.48 -14.53
N GLY A 15 8.91 25.46 -15.44
CA GLY A 15 9.39 26.82 -15.18
C GLY A 15 8.54 27.55 -14.12
N HIS A 16 7.21 27.44 -14.19
CA HIS A 16 6.33 28.03 -13.17
C HIS A 16 6.49 27.35 -11.81
N ILE A 17 6.46 26.01 -11.76
CA ILE A 17 6.51 25.25 -10.50
C ILE A 17 7.89 25.29 -9.84
N LYS A 18 8.98 25.16 -10.61
CA LYS A 18 10.35 25.13 -10.04
C LYS A 18 10.96 26.50 -9.82
N LYS A 19 10.69 27.47 -10.71
CA LYS A 19 11.32 28.80 -10.67
C LYS A 19 10.38 29.92 -10.23
N GLY A 20 9.10 29.62 -9.95
CA GLY A 20 8.12 30.62 -9.49
C GLY A 20 7.81 31.71 -10.50
N ARG A 21 8.07 31.48 -11.80
CA ARG A 21 7.87 32.50 -12.84
C ARG A 21 6.41 32.87 -13.00
N ILE A 22 6.13 34.16 -13.16
CA ILE A 22 4.78 34.69 -13.35
C ILE A 22 4.28 34.33 -14.76
N TYR A 23 3.02 33.95 -14.90
CA TYR A 23 2.43 33.57 -16.20
C TYR A 23 2.61 34.64 -17.29
N ARG A 24 2.66 35.92 -16.90
CA ARG A 24 2.89 37.03 -17.83
C ARG A 24 4.29 37.04 -18.44
N SER A 25 5.32 36.65 -17.67
CA SER A 25 6.69 36.51 -18.16
C SER A 25 6.83 35.30 -19.10
N LEU A 26 6.19 34.19 -18.75
CA LEU A 26 6.16 32.99 -19.60
C LEU A 26 5.38 33.24 -20.90
N SER A 27 4.30 34.01 -20.83
CA SER A 27 3.52 34.42 -21.99
C SER A 27 4.34 35.28 -22.95
N ALA A 28 5.15 36.20 -22.43
CA ALA A 28 6.04 37.04 -23.24
C ALA A 28 7.21 36.26 -23.87
N GLU A 29 7.77 35.28 -23.16
CA GLU A 29 8.92 34.48 -23.61
C GLU A 29 8.52 33.42 -24.65
N TYR A 30 7.37 32.78 -24.48
CA TYR A 30 6.93 31.65 -25.31
C TYR A 30 5.76 31.99 -26.24
N GLY A 31 5.32 33.25 -26.29
CA GLY A 31 4.21 33.71 -27.15
C GLY A 31 2.86 33.05 -26.85
N CYS A 32 2.70 32.39 -25.70
CA CYS A 32 1.49 31.68 -25.32
C CYS A 32 0.53 32.60 -24.58
N SER A 33 -0.78 32.43 -24.75
CA SER A 33 -1.75 33.21 -23.97
C SER A 33 -1.73 32.78 -22.50
N ILE A 34 -1.92 33.74 -21.59
CA ILE A 34 -1.97 33.49 -20.14
C ILE A 34 -3.02 32.43 -19.79
N ARG A 35 -4.15 32.42 -20.52
CA ARG A 35 -5.23 31.45 -20.34
C ARG A 35 -4.77 30.02 -20.63
N VAL A 36 -4.06 29.81 -21.74
CA VAL A 36 -3.53 28.49 -22.11
C VAL A 36 -2.53 27.99 -21.08
N ILE A 37 -1.66 28.87 -20.58
CA ILE A 37 -0.70 28.54 -19.52
C ILE A 37 -1.44 28.13 -18.23
N SER A 38 -2.49 28.87 -17.86
CA SER A 38 -3.33 28.54 -16.70
C SER A 38 -4.02 27.19 -16.84
N ASP A 39 -4.57 26.89 -18.03
CA ASP A 39 -5.24 25.62 -18.31
C ASP A 39 -4.26 24.45 -18.20
N TRP A 40 -3.02 24.60 -18.71
CA TRP A 40 -1.97 23.58 -18.58
C TRP A 40 -1.55 23.34 -17.13
N VAL A 41 -1.34 24.39 -16.35
CA VAL A 41 -0.98 24.27 -14.94
C VAL A 41 -2.12 23.65 -14.12
N GLY A 42 -3.36 23.98 -14.45
CA GLY A 42 -4.55 23.38 -13.83
C GLY A 42 -4.67 21.89 -14.11
N LYS A 43 -4.47 21.46 -15.37
CA LYS A 43 -4.45 20.04 -15.74
C LYS A 43 -3.33 19.28 -15.05
N PHE A 44 -2.11 19.83 -15.06
CA PHE A 44 -0.96 19.21 -14.42
C PHE A 44 -1.15 19.03 -12.90
N ARG A 45 -1.74 20.01 -12.21
CA ARG A 45 -2.04 19.87 -10.78
C ARG A 45 -3.04 18.75 -10.49
N LYS A 46 -4.08 18.62 -11.31
CA LYS A 46 -5.07 17.53 -11.19
C LYS A 46 -4.41 16.17 -11.42
N GLU A 47 -3.63 16.05 -12.48
CA GLU A 47 -2.89 14.82 -12.79
C GLU A 47 -1.89 14.46 -11.68
N CYS A 48 -1.18 15.43 -11.09
CA CYS A 48 -0.31 15.19 -9.94
C CYS A 48 -1.08 14.67 -8.72
N GLN A 49 -2.21 15.28 -8.39
CA GLN A 49 -3.05 14.84 -7.26
C GLN A 49 -3.58 13.41 -7.48
N GLU A 50 -4.08 13.13 -8.68
CA GLU A 50 -4.61 11.81 -9.02
C GLU A 50 -3.52 10.73 -9.06
N ASN A 51 -2.35 11.05 -9.60
CA ASN A 51 -1.21 10.14 -9.61
C ASN A 51 -0.67 9.87 -8.21
N GLN A 52 -0.67 10.88 -7.33
CA GLN A 52 -0.28 10.70 -5.93
C GLN A 52 -1.27 9.81 -5.19
N TYR A 53 -2.59 10.05 -5.36
CA TYR A 53 -3.64 9.20 -4.81
C TYR A 53 -3.54 7.75 -5.31
N LYS A 54 -3.28 7.55 -6.62
CA LYS A 54 -3.06 6.21 -7.19
C LYS A 54 -1.84 5.53 -6.58
N LYS A 55 -0.72 6.23 -6.43
CA LYS A 55 0.50 5.69 -5.81
C LYS A 55 0.27 5.29 -4.34
N GLU A 56 -0.38 6.16 -3.58
CA GLU A 56 -0.72 5.89 -2.17
C GLU A 56 -1.64 4.68 -2.05
N ASN A 57 -2.69 4.62 -2.85
CA ASN A 57 -3.63 3.51 -2.85
C ASN A 57 -2.96 2.17 -3.23
N LEU A 58 -2.04 2.18 -4.20
CA LEU A 58 -1.24 1.00 -4.55
C LEU A 58 -0.36 0.55 -3.36
N GLY A 59 0.32 1.48 -2.70
CA GLY A 59 1.10 1.17 -1.50
C GLY A 59 0.25 0.56 -0.38
N LEU A 60 -0.92 1.14 -0.12
CA LEU A 60 -1.87 0.63 0.87
C LEU A 60 -2.39 -0.77 0.55
N MET A 61 -2.59 -1.08 -0.75
CA MET A 61 -2.99 -2.43 -1.18
C MET A 61 -1.87 -3.47 -0.97
N GLU A 62 -0.62 -3.09 -1.26
CA GLU A 62 0.54 -3.96 -1.02
C GLU A 62 0.73 -4.25 0.47
N GLU A 63 0.65 -3.24 1.33
CA GLU A 63 0.73 -3.40 2.78
C GLU A 63 -0.40 -4.28 3.31
N ASN A 64 -1.64 -4.07 2.87
CA ASN A 64 -2.76 -4.94 3.23
C ASN A 64 -2.52 -6.40 2.84
N ARG A 65 -1.90 -6.65 1.69
CA ARG A 65 -1.58 -8.01 1.24
C ARG A 65 -0.53 -8.67 2.13
N LYS A 66 0.50 -7.93 2.54
CA LYS A 66 1.53 -8.41 3.47
C LYS A 66 0.93 -8.73 4.83
N LEU A 67 0.17 -7.80 5.41
CA LEU A 67 -0.50 -7.98 6.70
C LEU A 67 -1.43 -9.20 6.72
N LYS A 68 -2.17 -9.45 5.64
CA LYS A 68 -3.01 -10.66 5.52
C LYS A 68 -2.19 -11.94 5.48
N GLY A 69 -0.99 -11.91 4.88
CA GLY A 69 -0.06 -13.04 4.90
C GLY A 69 0.43 -13.35 6.31
N ASP A 70 0.92 -12.32 7.00
CA ASP A 70 1.44 -12.45 8.37
C ASP A 70 0.36 -12.95 9.35
N LEU A 71 -0.89 -12.48 9.20
CA LEU A 71 -2.03 -12.96 9.97
C LEU A 71 -2.37 -14.43 9.70
N ASP A 72 -2.24 -14.90 8.46
CA ASP A 72 -2.51 -16.29 8.11
C ASP A 72 -1.40 -17.22 8.64
N GLU A 73 -0.14 -16.80 8.56
CA GLU A 73 1.00 -17.54 9.10
C GLU A 73 0.91 -17.67 10.62
N THR A 74 0.74 -16.56 11.34
CA THR A 74 0.54 -16.56 12.81
C THR A 74 -0.67 -17.38 13.23
N ARG A 75 -1.76 -17.36 12.46
CA ARG A 75 -2.92 -18.21 12.70
C ARG A 75 -2.60 -19.70 12.54
N LYS A 76 -1.88 -20.09 11.50
CA LYS A 76 -1.44 -21.49 11.30
C LYS A 76 -0.55 -21.96 12.45
N GLU A 77 0.39 -21.13 12.89
CA GLU A 77 1.25 -21.43 14.05
C GLU A 77 0.42 -21.62 15.33
N ALA A 78 -0.53 -20.74 15.59
CA ALA A 78 -1.42 -20.85 16.74
C ALA A 78 -2.27 -22.14 16.69
N GLU A 79 -2.80 -22.49 15.51
CA GLU A 79 -3.54 -23.74 15.31
C GLU A 79 -2.66 -24.98 15.51
N PHE A 80 -1.41 -24.94 15.03
CA PHE A 80 -0.43 -25.99 15.26
C PHE A 80 -0.18 -26.19 16.76
N LEU A 81 0.20 -25.14 17.48
CA LEU A 81 0.46 -25.21 18.93
C LEU A 81 -0.77 -25.70 19.70
N LYS A 82 -1.97 -25.27 19.32
CA LYS A 82 -3.23 -25.76 19.92
C LYS A 82 -3.41 -27.26 19.72
N LYS A 83 -3.17 -27.78 18.50
CA LYS A 83 -3.23 -29.22 18.20
C LYS A 83 -2.20 -30.01 19.03
N TRP A 84 -0.98 -29.51 19.15
CA TRP A 84 0.07 -30.11 19.98
C TRP A 84 -0.34 -30.19 21.44
N ARG A 85 -0.81 -29.08 22.01
CA ARG A 85 -1.32 -29.02 23.38
C ARG A 85 -2.43 -30.05 23.62
N HIS A 86 -3.41 -30.15 22.70
CA HIS A 86 -4.48 -31.15 22.80
C HIS A 86 -3.97 -32.59 22.70
N SER A 87 -2.98 -32.86 21.86
CA SER A 87 -2.34 -34.18 21.75
C SER A 87 -1.62 -34.58 23.04
N LEU A 88 -0.81 -33.67 23.59
CA LEU A 88 -0.09 -33.88 24.85
C LEU A 88 -1.05 -34.12 26.02
N ARG A 89 -2.12 -33.32 26.11
CA ARG A 89 -3.17 -33.50 27.13
C ARG A 89 -3.80 -34.90 27.05
N ARG A 90 -4.22 -35.34 25.85
CA ARG A 90 -4.79 -36.69 25.66
C ARG A 90 -3.80 -37.81 26.00
N ARG A 91 -2.51 -37.61 25.76
CA ARG A 91 -1.47 -38.58 26.14
C ARG A 91 -1.31 -38.65 27.66
N ALA A 92 -1.30 -37.51 28.34
CA ALA A 92 -1.26 -37.46 29.80
C ALA A 92 -2.49 -38.16 30.43
N GLU A 93 -3.70 -37.90 29.91
CA GLU A 93 -4.95 -38.53 30.38
C GLU A 93 -4.94 -40.06 30.20
N ARG A 94 -4.37 -40.58 29.11
CA ARG A 94 -4.20 -42.05 28.92
C ARG A 94 -3.18 -42.64 29.89
N ASN A 95 -2.05 -41.97 30.10
CA ASN A 95 -1.01 -42.45 31.01
C ASN A 95 -1.50 -42.47 32.46
N THR A 96 -2.22 -41.43 32.91
CA THR A 96 -2.82 -41.40 34.24
C THR A 96 -3.90 -42.47 34.40
N GLY A 97 -4.79 -42.63 33.43
CA GLY A 97 -5.79 -43.70 33.43
C GLY A 97 -5.16 -45.11 33.49
N SER A 98 -4.08 -45.34 32.74
CA SER A 98 -3.34 -46.60 32.74
C SER A 98 -2.62 -46.88 34.07
N SER A 99 -2.06 -45.86 34.71
CA SER A 99 -1.44 -45.98 36.03
C SER A 99 -2.49 -46.32 37.11
N ILE A 100 -3.66 -45.66 37.05
CA ILE A 100 -4.76 -45.89 37.98
C ILE A 100 -5.32 -47.31 37.87
N CYS A 101 -5.48 -47.87 36.67
CA CYS A 101 -5.98 -49.25 36.53
C CYS A 101 -4.94 -50.31 36.95
N MET A 102 -3.65 -50.09 36.68
CA MET A 102 -2.58 -51.00 37.15
C MET A 102 -2.44 -50.99 38.69
N GLY A 103 -2.63 -49.83 39.32
CA GLY A 103 -2.59 -49.70 40.79
C GLY A 103 -3.78 -50.34 41.53
N ARG A 104 -4.92 -50.58 40.85
CA ARG A 104 -6.10 -51.23 41.44
C ARG A 104 -6.08 -52.76 41.36
N ASN A 105 -5.32 -53.35 40.44
CA ASN A 105 -5.20 -54.81 40.28
C ASN A 105 -4.13 -55.46 41.18
N SER A 106 -3.48 -54.66 42.05
CA SER A 106 -2.38 -55.12 42.92
C SER A 106 -2.78 -55.22 44.40
N GLY A 107 -4.09 -55.25 44.71
CA GLY A 107 -4.64 -55.32 46.07
C GLY A 107 -5.56 -56.52 46.27
#